data_AF-A0A7V8A8P2-F1
#
_entry.id   AF-A0A7V8A8P2-F1
#
_cell.length_a   1.000
_cell.length_b   1.000
_cell.length_c   1.000
_cell.angle_alpha   90.00
_cell.angle_beta   90.00
_cell.angle_gamma   90.00
#
_symmetry.space_group_name_H-M   'P 1'
#
loop_
_entity.id
_entity.type
_entity.pdbx_description
1 polymer ?
#
loop_
_entity_poly.entity_id
_entity_poly.type
_entity_poly.pdbx_seq_one_letter_code
_entity_poly.pdbx_strand_id
1 'polypeptide(L)'
;MQNNNKISVDLKPNKYDVIIGADLYANAAQYITPLLARNRLIIIADENAWALHGDRFSASLRAAQIEIFVVRVASGETSKSFASFERVIEEILAHGVERTDVIVAFGGGVVGDLTGFAAGVINRGVGFIQVPTTLLSQVDSSVGGKTAINARAGKNLVGIFHQPRLVLADTTSLKTLGSRDIMAGFAEIFKIGLINDAAFFDYCQTNAEQIIANNGPERQYAI
;
A
#
# COMPACT_ATOMS: atom_id res chain seq x y z
N MET A 1 1.23 -14.50 20.53
CA MET A 1 2.05 -13.95 19.44
C MET A 1 1.10 -13.73 18.27
N GLN A 2 0.98 -12.52 17.72
CA GLN A 2 0.17 -12.29 16.53
C GLN A 2 0.80 -13.08 15.36
N ASN A 3 0.04 -13.98 14.73
CA ASN A 3 0.48 -14.69 13.52
C ASN A 3 0.49 -13.68 12.36
N ASN A 4 1.65 -13.09 12.08
CA ASN A 4 1.84 -12.29 10.88
C ASN A 4 2.37 -13.19 9.78
N ASN A 5 1.68 -13.23 8.66
CA ASN A 5 2.12 -13.94 7.46
C ASN A 5 3.17 -13.09 6.75
N LYS A 6 4.30 -13.71 6.39
CA LYS A 6 5.36 -13.07 5.63
C LYS A 6 5.53 -13.79 4.30
N ILE A 7 5.34 -13.07 3.21
CA ILE A 7 5.59 -13.56 1.85
C ILE A 7 6.79 -12.81 1.30
N SER A 8 7.84 -13.53 0.91
CA SER A 8 8.98 -12.95 0.21
C SER A 8 8.75 -12.99 -1.28
N VAL A 9 8.69 -11.82 -1.92
CA VAL A 9 8.51 -11.67 -3.37
C VAL A 9 9.87 -11.50 -4.03
N ASP A 10 10.25 -12.43 -4.91
CA ASP A 10 11.50 -12.40 -5.66
C ASP A 10 11.25 -11.98 -7.11
N LEU A 11 11.16 -10.66 -7.33
CA LEU A 11 11.01 -10.06 -8.65
C LEU A 11 12.23 -9.20 -8.95
N LYS A 12 12.91 -9.46 -10.08
CA LYS A 12 14.05 -8.62 -10.48
C LYS A 12 13.59 -7.16 -10.69
N PRO A 13 14.39 -6.15 -10.28
CA PRO A 13 15.74 -6.27 -9.71
C PRO A 13 15.81 -6.47 -8.18
N ASN A 14 14.70 -6.37 -7.46
CA ASN A 14 14.72 -6.27 -5.99
C ASN A 14 13.74 -7.26 -5.33
N LYS A 15 14.25 -8.02 -4.37
CA LYS A 15 13.43 -8.80 -3.44
C LYS A 15 12.81 -7.88 -2.38
N TYR A 16 11.55 -8.11 -2.04
CA TYR A 16 10.88 -7.42 -0.94
C TYR A 16 9.94 -8.36 -0.19
N ASP A 17 9.56 -7.95 1.02
CA ASP A 17 8.64 -8.70 1.85
C ASP A 17 7.26 -8.06 1.86
N VAL A 18 6.23 -8.90 1.87
CA VAL A 18 4.83 -8.56 2.16
C VAL A 18 4.51 -9.10 3.54
N ILE A 19 4.16 -8.20 4.46
CA ILE A 19 3.76 -8.54 5.82
C ILE A 19 2.25 -8.34 5.92
N ILE A 20 1.54 -9.42 6.23
CA ILE A 20 0.08 -9.48 6.28
C ILE A 20 -0.29 -9.88 7.70
N GLY A 21 -1.20 -9.13 8.32
CA GLY A 21 -1.58 -9.41 9.71
C GLY A 21 -2.56 -8.39 10.25
N ALA A 22 -2.97 -8.57 11.51
CA ALA A 22 -3.79 -7.62 12.22
C ALA A 22 -2.93 -6.71 13.09
N ASP A 23 -3.27 -5.41 13.15
CA ASP A 23 -2.65 -4.44 14.06
C ASP A 23 -1.15 -4.20 13.77
N LEU A 24 -0.77 -4.32 12.51
CA LEU A 24 0.59 -4.02 12.06
C LEU A 24 0.94 -2.54 12.26
N TYR A 25 -0.04 -1.63 12.18
CA TYR A 25 0.20 -0.19 12.33
C TYR A 25 0.72 0.18 13.72
N ALA A 26 0.25 -0.50 14.77
CA ALA A 26 0.75 -0.29 16.14
C ALA A 26 2.25 -0.61 16.30
N ASN A 27 2.82 -1.40 15.38
CA ASN A 27 4.22 -1.79 15.39
C ASN A 27 4.93 -1.43 14.07
N ALA A 28 4.41 -0.45 13.31
CA ALA A 28 4.95 -0.08 12.00
C ALA A 28 6.46 0.23 12.03
N ALA A 29 6.95 0.88 13.09
CA ALA A 29 8.37 1.18 13.27
C ALA A 29 9.27 -0.08 13.23
N GLN A 30 8.82 -1.21 13.76
CA GLN A 30 9.58 -2.47 13.72
C GLN A 30 9.92 -2.88 12.29
N TYR A 31 9.01 -2.64 11.35
CA TYR A 31 9.17 -3.03 9.94
C TYR A 31 9.83 -1.94 9.10
N ILE A 32 9.59 -0.67 9.42
CA ILE A 32 10.01 0.47 8.60
C ILE A 32 11.41 0.96 8.98
N THR A 33 11.75 1.07 10.26
CA THR A 33 13.04 1.61 10.73
C THR A 33 14.25 0.94 10.08
N PRO A 34 14.30 -0.41 9.90
CA PRO A 34 15.44 -1.07 9.24
C PRO A 34 15.67 -0.65 7.79
N LEU A 35 14.68 -0.02 7.15
CA LEU A 35 14.73 0.41 5.75
C LEU A 35 15.15 1.87 5.59
N LEU A 36 15.25 2.62 6.69
CA LEU A 36 15.54 4.04 6.69
C LEU A 36 17.04 4.31 6.79
N ALA A 37 17.55 5.17 5.90
CA ALA A 37 18.91 5.68 6.00
C ALA A 37 19.02 6.88 6.97
N ARG A 38 17.89 7.50 7.30
CA ARG A 38 17.76 8.72 8.12
C ARG A 38 16.52 8.57 9.01
N ASN A 39 16.50 9.19 10.19
CA ASN A 39 15.35 9.17 11.10
C ASN A 39 14.20 10.08 10.62
N ARG A 40 13.79 9.95 9.36
CA ARG A 40 12.68 10.67 8.75
C ARG A 40 11.90 9.78 7.80
N LEU A 41 10.64 10.12 7.59
CA LEU A 41 9.73 9.41 6.70
C LEU A 41 8.80 10.40 6.01
N ILE A 42 8.77 10.32 4.68
CA ILE A 42 7.82 11.07 3.86
C ILE A 42 6.65 10.13 3.57
N ILE A 43 5.44 10.56 3.87
CA ILE A 43 4.21 9.78 3.67
C ILE A 43 3.32 10.54 2.69
N ILE A 44 2.95 9.89 1.59
CA ILE A 44 1.88 10.34 0.71
C ILE A 44 0.65 9.54 1.06
N ALA A 45 -0.40 10.21 1.53
CA ALA A 45 -1.55 9.56 2.13
C ALA A 45 -2.88 9.96 1.51
N ASP A 46 -3.76 8.99 1.31
CA ASP A 46 -5.18 9.23 1.04
C ASP A 46 -5.81 9.97 2.23
N GLU A 47 -6.52 11.07 1.98
CA GLU A 47 -7.07 11.92 3.04
C GLU A 47 -8.00 11.19 4.01
N ASN A 48 -8.89 10.33 3.49
CA ASN A 48 -9.84 9.58 4.30
C ASN A 48 -9.13 8.47 5.08
N ALA A 49 -8.25 7.72 4.42
CA ALA A 49 -7.50 6.65 5.08
C ALA A 49 -6.59 7.21 6.19
N TRP A 50 -5.94 8.35 5.94
CA TRP A 50 -5.10 9.01 6.93
C TRP A 50 -5.91 9.52 8.12
N ALA A 51 -7.09 10.09 7.89
CA ALA A 51 -7.98 10.52 8.96
C ALA A 51 -8.42 9.36 9.88
N LEU A 52 -8.60 8.16 9.31
CA LEU A 52 -9.02 6.97 10.06
C LEU A 52 -7.87 6.27 10.78
N HIS A 53 -6.69 6.20 10.16
CA HIS A 53 -5.63 5.28 10.59
C HIS A 53 -4.26 5.93 10.79
N GLY A 54 -4.08 7.20 10.38
CA GLY A 54 -2.79 7.88 10.37
C GLY A 54 -2.18 8.05 11.76
N ASP A 55 -2.99 8.31 12.79
CA ASP A 55 -2.51 8.43 14.18
C ASP A 55 -1.98 7.09 14.71
N ARG A 56 -2.69 5.99 14.47
CA ARG A 56 -2.24 4.64 14.86
C ARG A 56 -0.97 4.25 14.13
N PHE A 57 -0.88 4.52 12.83
CA PHE A 57 0.31 4.24 12.03
C PHE A 57 1.53 5.05 12.49
N SER A 58 1.33 6.34 12.77
CA SER A 58 2.42 7.25 13.16
C SER A 58 2.86 7.11 14.62
N ALA A 59 2.04 6.54 15.50
CA ALA A 59 2.35 6.43 16.93
C ALA A 59 3.67 5.69 17.19
N SER A 60 3.87 4.50 16.61
CA SER A 60 5.10 3.72 16.80
C SER A 60 6.32 4.39 16.16
N LEU A 61 6.13 5.03 15.01
CA LEU A 61 7.19 5.76 14.28
C LEU A 61 7.68 6.97 15.09
N ARG A 62 6.76 7.76 15.66
CA ARG A 62 7.10 8.89 16.55
C ARG A 62 7.79 8.42 17.83
N ALA A 63 7.35 7.30 18.42
CA ALA A 63 8.00 6.71 19.59
C ALA A 63 9.44 6.26 19.27
N ALA A 64 9.70 5.84 18.03
CA ALA A 64 11.04 5.55 17.51
C ALA A 64 11.82 6.81 17.07
N GLN A 65 11.34 8.02 17.39
CA GLN A 65 11.94 9.31 17.05
C GLN A 65 12.14 9.54 15.54
N ILE A 66 11.26 8.95 14.71
CA ILE A 66 11.24 9.20 13.26
C ILE A 66 10.43 10.46 13.01
N GLU A 67 11.05 11.44 12.35
CA GLU A 67 10.37 12.64 11.85
C GLU A 67 9.41 12.25 10.72
N ILE A 68 8.15 12.72 10.77
CA ILE A 68 7.15 12.37 9.77
C ILE A 68 6.68 13.62 9.04
N PHE A 69 6.80 13.60 7.71
CA PHE A 69 6.21 14.60 6.84
C PHE A 69 5.11 13.95 5.99
N VAL A 70 3.90 14.52 6.04
CA VAL A 70 2.72 13.94 5.39
C VAL A 70 2.21 14.87 4.29
N VAL A 71 2.17 14.35 3.07
CA VAL A 71 1.49 14.97 1.93
C VAL A 71 0.15 14.27 1.76
N ARG A 72 -0.95 15.00 1.99
CA ARG A 72 -2.29 14.45 1.79
C ARG A 72 -2.73 14.54 0.33
N VAL A 73 -3.47 13.54 -0.12
CA VAL A 73 -4.03 13.42 -1.47
C VAL A 73 -5.52 13.17 -1.34
N ALA A 74 -6.32 13.96 -2.08
CA ALA A 74 -7.76 13.79 -2.12
C ALA A 74 -8.14 12.37 -2.53
N SER A 75 -9.16 11.80 -1.90
CA SER A 75 -9.58 10.44 -2.19
C SER A 75 -10.21 10.30 -3.57
N GLY A 76 -9.92 9.18 -4.24
CA GLY A 76 -10.56 8.78 -5.49
C GLY A 76 -9.69 8.90 -6.75
N GLU A 77 -10.16 8.27 -7.83
CA GLU A 77 -9.41 8.04 -9.07
C GLU A 77 -8.95 9.33 -9.77
N THR A 78 -9.61 10.47 -9.54
CA THR A 78 -9.24 11.76 -10.14
C THR A 78 -7.88 12.28 -9.66
N SER A 79 -7.45 11.85 -8.47
CA SER A 79 -6.13 12.17 -7.91
C SER A 79 -5.00 11.42 -8.62
N LYS A 80 -5.32 10.41 -9.44
CA LYS A 80 -4.35 9.73 -10.29
C LYS A 80 -4.11 10.53 -11.57
N SER A 81 -3.58 11.74 -11.44
CA SER A 81 -3.45 12.71 -12.54
C SER A 81 -2.12 13.46 -12.50
N PHE A 82 -1.76 14.08 -13.62
CA PHE A 82 -0.57 14.95 -13.70
C PHE A 82 -0.59 16.10 -12.70
N ALA A 83 -1.75 16.73 -12.46
CA ALA A 83 -1.85 17.83 -11.52
C ALA A 83 -1.57 17.40 -10.07
N SER A 84 -2.11 16.25 -9.65
CA SER A 84 -1.80 15.72 -8.32
C SER A 84 -0.35 15.25 -8.22
N PHE A 85 0.18 14.65 -9.28
CA PHE A 85 1.58 14.24 -9.35
C PHE A 85 2.52 15.45 -9.21
N GLU A 86 2.34 16.50 -10.01
CA GLU A 86 3.12 17.73 -9.96
C GLU A 86 3.11 18.34 -8.55
N ARG A 87 1.94 18.50 -7.95
CA ARG A 87 1.84 19.00 -6.57
C ARG A 87 2.61 18.14 -5.59
N VAL A 88 2.40 16.81 -5.63
CA VAL A 88 3.04 15.87 -4.70
C VAL A 88 4.57 15.92 -4.84
N ILE A 89 5.11 15.94 -6.07
CA ILE A 89 6.56 15.99 -6.27
C ILE A 89 7.16 17.30 -5.78
N GLU A 90 6.50 18.44 -6.02
CA GLU A 90 6.99 19.75 -5.59
C GLU A 90 7.02 19.85 -4.05
N GLU A 91 5.99 19.35 -3.36
CA GLU A 91 5.96 19.35 -1.89
C GLU A 91 7.09 18.50 -1.27
N ILE A 92 7.36 17.31 -1.81
CA ILE A 92 8.41 16.43 -1.26
C ILE A 92 9.82 16.88 -1.65
N LEU A 93 9.99 17.51 -2.82
CA LEU A 93 11.25 18.12 -3.23
C LEU A 93 11.56 19.37 -2.38
N ALA A 94 10.57 20.21 -2.11
CA ALA A 94 10.71 21.36 -1.20
C ALA A 94 11.08 20.93 0.22
N HIS A 95 10.65 19.73 0.63
CA HIS A 95 11.03 19.13 1.91
C HIS A 95 12.39 18.39 1.86
N GLY A 96 13.14 18.47 0.77
CA GLY A 96 14.51 17.98 0.66
C GLY A 96 14.63 16.45 0.65
N VAL A 97 13.83 15.77 -0.17
CA VAL A 97 13.96 14.33 -0.39
C VAL A 97 15.28 13.97 -1.10
N GLU A 98 16.00 13.00 -0.56
CA GLU A 98 17.27 12.49 -1.08
C GLU A 98 17.12 11.08 -1.67
N ARG A 99 18.13 10.64 -2.43
CA ARG A 99 18.12 9.31 -3.07
C ARG A 99 18.05 8.14 -2.07
N THR A 100 18.55 8.35 -0.86
CA THR A 100 18.59 7.35 0.22
C THR A 100 17.30 7.30 1.02
N ASP A 101 16.42 8.29 0.89
CA ASP A 101 15.14 8.34 1.58
C ASP A 101 14.18 7.25 1.07
N VAL A 102 13.16 6.98 1.89
CA VAL A 102 12.08 6.05 1.59
C VAL A 102 10.75 6.78 1.75
N ILE A 103 9.88 6.65 0.75
CA ILE A 103 8.54 7.25 0.75
C ILE A 103 7.48 6.18 1.07
N VAL A 104 6.47 6.51 1.88
CA VAL A 104 5.35 5.62 2.16
C VAL A 104 4.14 6.01 1.31
N ALA A 105 3.55 5.03 0.63
CA ALA A 105 2.21 5.14 0.05
C ALA A 105 1.19 4.63 1.08
N PHE A 106 0.40 5.52 1.68
CA PHE A 106 -0.61 5.18 2.69
C PHE A 106 -2.03 5.35 2.12
N GLY A 107 -2.64 4.27 1.65
CA GLY A 107 -3.97 4.35 1.04
C GLY A 107 -4.31 3.15 0.16
N GLY A 108 -5.36 3.28 -0.65
CA GLY A 108 -5.71 2.29 -1.68
C GLY A 108 -4.81 2.35 -2.92
N GLY A 109 -5.19 1.61 -3.97
CA GLY A 109 -4.39 1.49 -5.20
C GLY A 109 -4.11 2.81 -5.92
N VAL A 110 -5.00 3.81 -5.79
CA VAL A 110 -4.78 5.15 -6.35
C VAL A 110 -3.54 5.82 -5.77
N VAL A 111 -3.44 5.88 -4.45
CA VAL A 111 -2.28 6.47 -3.76
C VAL A 111 -1.06 5.58 -3.91
N GLY A 112 -1.25 4.26 -3.93
CA GLY A 112 -0.19 3.29 -4.25
C GLY A 112 0.49 3.60 -5.58
N ASP A 113 -0.29 3.73 -6.65
CA ASP A 113 0.23 3.98 -8.00
C ASP A 113 0.84 5.37 -8.15
N LEU A 114 0.17 6.41 -7.63
CA LEU A 114 0.69 7.78 -7.67
C LEU A 114 2.03 7.89 -6.93
N THR A 115 2.10 7.32 -5.73
CA THR A 115 3.31 7.35 -4.88
C THR A 115 4.42 6.51 -5.49
N GLY A 116 4.11 5.31 -5.97
CA GLY A 116 5.08 4.45 -6.63
C GLY A 116 5.68 5.10 -7.88
N PHE A 117 4.84 5.79 -8.67
CA PHE A 117 5.30 6.53 -9.85
C PHE A 117 6.19 7.70 -9.44
N ALA A 118 5.78 8.51 -8.46
CA ALA A 118 6.59 9.60 -7.90
C ALA A 118 7.94 9.09 -7.36
N ALA A 119 7.94 8.02 -6.57
CA ALA A 119 9.15 7.45 -6.01
C ALA A 119 10.12 6.93 -7.07
N GLY A 120 9.62 6.36 -8.17
CA GLY A 120 10.51 5.82 -9.21
C GLY A 120 11.10 6.89 -10.15
N VAL A 121 10.50 8.09 -10.23
CA VAL A 121 11.03 9.18 -11.07
C VAL A 121 11.83 10.23 -10.29
N ILE A 122 11.49 10.49 -9.03
CA ILE A 122 12.22 11.44 -8.17
C ILE A 122 13.64 10.95 -7.94
N ASN A 123 14.62 11.85 -8.12
CA ASN A 123 16.05 11.51 -8.02
C ASN A 123 16.45 10.28 -8.86
N ARG A 124 15.67 9.98 -9.92
CA ARG A 124 15.79 8.77 -10.76
C ARG A 124 15.62 7.46 -9.98
N GLY A 125 14.80 7.49 -8.94
CA GLY A 125 14.45 6.34 -8.10
C GLY A 125 14.88 6.52 -6.65
N VAL A 126 13.89 6.70 -5.78
CA VAL A 126 13.98 6.58 -4.32
C VAL A 126 13.28 5.30 -3.85
N GLY A 127 13.59 4.85 -2.63
CA GLY A 127 12.87 3.72 -2.05
C GLY A 127 11.41 4.07 -1.78
N PHE A 128 10.51 3.09 -1.83
CA PHE A 128 9.17 3.28 -1.29
C PHE A 128 8.61 2.04 -0.61
N ILE A 129 7.61 2.25 0.25
CA ILE A 129 6.89 1.21 1.00
C ILE A 129 5.41 1.38 0.69
N GLN A 130 4.72 0.27 0.44
CA GLN A 130 3.26 0.29 0.34
C GLN A 130 2.62 -0.03 1.69
N VAL A 131 1.65 0.78 2.08
CA VAL A 131 0.78 0.56 3.23
C VAL A 131 -0.67 0.55 2.72
N PRO A 132 -1.09 -0.56 2.07
CA PRO A 132 -2.39 -0.66 1.41
C PRO A 132 -3.55 -0.70 2.41
N THR A 133 -4.56 0.15 2.22
CA THR A 133 -5.72 0.31 3.14
C THR A 133 -7.04 -0.20 2.57
N THR A 134 -7.03 -0.74 1.35
CA THR A 134 -8.21 -1.38 0.74
C THR A 134 -7.92 -2.85 0.47
N LEU A 135 -8.95 -3.70 0.49
CA LEU A 135 -8.77 -5.13 0.21
C LEU A 135 -8.20 -5.34 -1.20
N LEU A 136 -8.74 -4.61 -2.18
CA LEU A 136 -8.25 -4.61 -3.56
C LEU A 136 -6.74 -4.33 -3.65
N SER A 137 -6.27 -3.28 -2.94
CA SER A 137 -4.83 -2.97 -2.95
C SER A 137 -3.97 -3.98 -2.21
N GLN A 138 -4.52 -4.68 -1.21
CA GLN A 138 -3.78 -5.71 -0.47
C GLN A 138 -3.54 -6.97 -1.32
N VAL A 139 -4.41 -7.26 -2.30
CA VAL A 139 -4.36 -8.49 -3.10
C VAL A 139 -3.94 -8.31 -4.56
N ASP A 140 -3.92 -7.08 -5.08
CA ASP A 140 -3.57 -6.79 -6.48
C ASP A 140 -2.46 -5.73 -6.57
N SER A 141 -2.77 -4.47 -6.28
CA SER A 141 -1.86 -3.35 -6.60
C SER A 141 -0.59 -3.27 -5.75
N SER A 142 -0.50 -4.01 -4.65
CA SER A 142 0.69 -4.01 -3.80
C SER A 142 1.80 -4.96 -4.27
N VAL A 143 1.52 -5.80 -5.28
CA VAL A 143 2.49 -6.75 -5.83
C VAL A 143 2.67 -6.53 -7.33
N GLY A 144 3.91 -6.62 -7.82
CA GLY A 144 4.25 -6.54 -9.25
C GLY A 144 4.83 -5.21 -9.72
N GLY A 145 4.82 -4.17 -8.88
CA GLY A 145 5.55 -2.92 -9.09
C GLY A 145 5.04 -2.06 -10.25
N LYS A 146 3.85 -2.33 -10.79
CA LYS A 146 3.19 -1.43 -11.74
C LYS A 146 2.79 -0.17 -11.00
N THR A 147 3.19 0.98 -11.51
CA THR A 147 2.85 2.28 -10.96
C THR A 147 2.49 3.21 -12.10
N ALA A 148 1.47 4.04 -11.94
CA ALA A 148 1.01 4.88 -13.04
C ALA A 148 0.17 6.07 -12.59
N ILE A 149 0.03 7.05 -13.48
CA ILE A 149 -1.01 8.08 -13.44
C ILE A 149 -1.87 8.01 -14.71
N ASN A 150 -3.05 8.62 -14.66
CA ASN A 150 -3.95 8.70 -15.80
C ASN A 150 -3.60 9.89 -16.69
N ALA A 151 -3.67 9.68 -17.99
CA ALA A 151 -3.62 10.74 -19.00
C ALA A 151 -5.03 11.03 -19.51
N ARG A 152 -5.22 12.16 -20.19
CA ARG A 152 -6.51 12.46 -20.86
C ARG A 152 -6.92 11.36 -21.86
N ALA A 153 -5.94 10.69 -22.45
CA ALA A 153 -6.16 9.59 -23.40
C ALA A 153 -6.61 8.27 -22.74
N GLY A 154 -6.45 8.11 -21.42
CA GLY A 154 -6.85 6.88 -20.75
C GLY A 154 -6.17 6.63 -19.41
N LYS A 155 -6.64 5.58 -18.73
CA LYS A 155 -6.14 5.17 -17.42
C LYS A 155 -4.82 4.43 -17.52
N ASN A 156 -3.95 4.66 -16.53
CA ASN A 156 -2.68 3.94 -16.34
C ASN A 156 -1.71 3.98 -17.53
N LEU A 157 -1.85 4.96 -18.43
CA LEU A 157 -1.05 5.03 -19.66
C LEU A 157 0.34 5.63 -19.44
N VAL A 158 0.58 6.29 -18.31
CA VAL A 158 1.85 6.94 -17.97
C VAL A 158 2.34 6.34 -16.67
N GLY A 159 3.41 5.56 -16.73
CA GLY A 159 3.86 4.77 -15.58
C GLY A 159 5.22 4.14 -15.78
N ILE A 160 5.71 3.52 -14.70
CA ILE A 160 6.96 2.75 -14.68
C ILE A 160 6.79 1.51 -13.80
N PHE A 161 7.66 0.54 -14.00
CA PHE A 161 7.83 -0.56 -13.05
C PHE A 161 8.79 -0.14 -11.95
N HIS A 162 8.28 0.04 -10.73
CA HIS A 162 9.06 0.38 -9.54
C HIS A 162 8.64 -0.51 -8.38
N GLN A 163 9.55 -1.36 -7.90
CA GLN A 163 9.26 -2.33 -6.84
C GLN A 163 9.37 -1.68 -5.45
N PRO A 164 8.42 -1.95 -4.53
CA PRO A 164 8.54 -1.47 -3.16
C PRO A 164 9.68 -2.19 -2.43
N ARG A 165 10.11 -1.62 -1.30
CA ARG A 165 11.02 -2.27 -0.34
C ARG A 165 10.28 -3.13 0.69
N LEU A 166 8.99 -2.85 0.89
CA LEU A 166 8.11 -3.51 1.85
C LEU A 166 6.65 -3.24 1.47
N VAL A 167 5.78 -4.21 1.72
CA VAL A 167 4.33 -4.03 1.77
C VAL A 167 3.85 -4.37 3.19
N LEU A 168 3.12 -3.46 3.83
CA LEU A 168 2.55 -3.62 5.17
C LEU A 168 1.02 -3.66 5.10
N ALA A 169 0.46 -4.86 4.93
CA ALA A 169 -0.97 -5.10 4.78
C ALA A 169 -1.64 -5.33 6.15
N ASP A 170 -1.99 -4.24 6.84
CA ASP A 170 -2.78 -4.32 8.08
C ASP A 170 -4.25 -4.59 7.76
N THR A 171 -4.66 -5.82 8.01
CA THR A 171 -6.03 -6.29 7.80
C THR A 171 -7.04 -5.58 8.71
N THR A 172 -6.60 -5.03 9.85
CA THR A 172 -7.47 -4.25 10.75
C THR A 172 -7.97 -2.96 10.11
N SER A 173 -7.21 -2.37 9.17
CA SER A 173 -7.65 -1.17 8.44
C SER A 173 -8.94 -1.41 7.66
N LEU A 174 -9.14 -2.65 7.18
CA LEU A 174 -10.31 -3.06 6.39
C LEU A 174 -11.63 -3.03 7.16
N LYS A 175 -11.60 -2.98 8.50
CA LYS A 175 -12.83 -2.86 9.32
C LYS A 175 -13.58 -1.56 9.08
N THR A 176 -12.90 -0.54 8.54
CA THR A 176 -13.48 0.77 8.21
C THR A 176 -13.94 0.87 6.77
N LEU A 177 -13.68 -0.16 5.95
CA LEU A 177 -13.94 -0.14 4.53
C LEU A 177 -15.42 -0.46 4.24
N GLY A 178 -16.02 0.27 3.31
CA GLY A 178 -17.42 0.03 2.91
C GLY A 178 -17.61 -1.33 2.26
N SER A 179 -18.84 -1.87 2.35
CA SER A 179 -19.17 -3.19 1.78
C SER A 179 -18.85 -3.30 0.29
N ARG A 180 -19.10 -2.23 -0.49
CA ARG A 180 -18.77 -2.17 -1.92
C ARG A 180 -17.28 -2.40 -2.19
N ASP A 181 -16.40 -1.78 -1.41
CA ASP A 181 -14.96 -1.85 -1.63
C ASP A 181 -14.37 -3.18 -1.13
N ILE A 182 -14.96 -3.77 -0.08
CA ILE A 182 -14.69 -5.15 0.32
C ILE A 182 -15.09 -6.11 -0.81
N MET A 183 -16.26 -5.92 -1.43
CA MET A 183 -16.69 -6.75 -2.55
C MET A 183 -15.81 -6.62 -3.79
N ALA A 184 -15.36 -5.41 -4.09
CA ALA A 184 -14.41 -5.19 -5.17
C ALA A 184 -13.10 -5.95 -4.94
N GLY A 185 -12.55 -5.93 -3.72
CA GLY A 185 -11.36 -6.70 -3.39
C GLY A 185 -11.59 -8.21 -3.39
N PHE A 186 -12.73 -8.68 -2.86
CA PHE A 186 -13.08 -10.10 -2.87
C PHE A 186 -13.23 -10.66 -4.29
N ALA A 187 -13.77 -9.88 -5.23
CA ALA A 187 -13.86 -10.29 -6.63
C ALA A 187 -12.48 -10.61 -7.24
N GLU A 188 -11.44 -9.84 -6.87
CA GLU A 188 -10.07 -10.11 -7.33
C GLU A 188 -9.46 -11.36 -6.67
N ILE A 189 -9.69 -11.58 -5.38
CA ILE A 189 -9.32 -12.82 -4.70
C ILE A 189 -9.95 -14.02 -5.41
N PHE A 190 -11.25 -13.94 -5.67
CA PHE A 190 -12.00 -15.00 -6.33
C PHE A 190 -11.50 -15.26 -7.76
N LYS A 191 -11.15 -14.19 -8.49
CA LYS A 191 -10.53 -14.26 -9.82
C LYS A 191 -9.21 -15.05 -9.78
N ILE A 192 -8.35 -14.81 -8.78
CA ILE A 192 -7.06 -15.50 -8.66
C ILE A 192 -7.26 -17.02 -8.54
N GLY A 193 -8.20 -17.46 -7.69
CA GLY A 193 -8.57 -18.87 -7.58
C GLY A 193 -9.06 -19.42 -8.92
N LEU A 194 -10.00 -18.73 -9.56
CA LEU A 194 -10.61 -19.17 -10.82
C LEU A 194 -9.59 -19.40 -11.95
N ILE A 195 -8.55 -18.56 -12.05
CA ILE A 195 -7.61 -18.61 -13.18
C ILE A 195 -6.36 -19.45 -12.91
N ASN A 196 -6.00 -19.71 -11.65
CA ASN A 196 -4.68 -20.25 -11.32
C ASN A 196 -4.65 -21.31 -10.20
N ASP A 197 -5.70 -21.45 -9.39
CA ASP A 197 -5.69 -22.37 -8.25
C ASP A 197 -7.11 -22.85 -7.88
N ALA A 198 -7.47 -24.04 -8.36
CA ALA A 198 -8.78 -24.65 -8.10
C ALA A 198 -9.03 -24.93 -6.61
N ALA A 199 -8.00 -25.30 -5.84
CA ALA A 199 -8.16 -25.55 -4.41
C ALA A 199 -8.41 -24.24 -3.65
N PHE A 200 -7.73 -23.17 -4.04
CA PHE A 200 -7.98 -21.83 -3.50
C PHE A 200 -9.35 -21.28 -3.92
N PHE A 201 -9.82 -21.59 -5.13
CA PHE A 201 -11.18 -21.28 -5.56
C PHE A 201 -12.22 -21.95 -4.66
N ASP A 202 -12.09 -23.26 -4.42
CA ASP A 202 -12.98 -24.02 -3.53
C ASP A 202 -12.94 -23.47 -2.10
N TYR A 203 -11.75 -23.07 -1.63
CA TYR A 203 -11.59 -22.40 -0.35
C TYR A 203 -12.37 -21.08 -0.29
N CYS A 204 -12.24 -20.23 -1.30
CA CYS A 204 -12.94 -18.94 -1.37
C CYS A 204 -14.45 -19.12 -1.44
N GLN A 205 -14.93 -20.13 -2.18
CA GLN A 205 -16.35 -20.45 -2.27
C GLN A 205 -16.91 -20.92 -0.92
N THR A 206 -16.15 -21.78 -0.21
CA THR A 206 -16.55 -22.32 1.10
C THR A 206 -16.55 -21.25 2.19
N ASN A 207 -15.59 -20.31 2.13
CA ASN A 207 -15.34 -19.34 3.21
C ASN A 207 -15.75 -17.89 2.83
N ALA A 208 -16.57 -17.72 1.79
CA ALA A 208 -16.88 -16.39 1.24
C ALA A 208 -17.40 -15.44 2.33
N GLU A 209 -18.37 -15.85 3.14
CA GLU A 209 -18.93 -15.03 4.20
C GLU A 209 -17.88 -14.60 5.23
N GLN A 210 -16.97 -15.50 5.63
CA GLN A 210 -15.93 -15.21 6.62
C GLN A 210 -14.89 -14.24 6.05
N ILE A 211 -14.48 -14.42 4.79
CA ILE A 211 -13.56 -13.52 4.09
C ILE A 211 -14.18 -12.11 4.00
N ILE A 212 -15.47 -12.02 3.69
CA ILE A 212 -16.19 -10.76 3.46
C ILE A 212 -16.52 -10.04 4.77
N ALA A 213 -17.01 -10.75 5.78
CA ALA A 213 -17.53 -10.14 6.99
C ALA A 213 -16.45 -9.78 8.02
N ASN A 214 -15.42 -10.62 8.15
CA ASN A 214 -14.55 -10.59 9.32
C ASN A 214 -13.09 -10.30 9.02
N ASN A 215 -12.41 -9.68 9.97
CA ASN A 215 -10.95 -9.65 10.00
C ASN A 215 -10.35 -10.94 10.58
N GLY A 216 -10.90 -12.07 10.15
CA GLY A 216 -10.60 -13.41 10.65
C GLY A 216 -9.43 -14.06 9.91
N PRO A 217 -9.02 -15.26 10.35
CA PRO A 217 -7.95 -16.03 9.70
C PRO A 217 -8.25 -16.33 8.22
N GLU A 218 -9.54 -16.45 7.84
CA GLU A 218 -9.93 -16.75 6.46
C GLU A 218 -9.61 -15.59 5.51
N ARG A 219 -9.86 -14.35 5.95
CA ARG A 219 -9.47 -13.16 5.19
C ARG A 219 -7.94 -13.05 5.11
N GLN A 220 -7.24 -13.31 6.21
CA GLN A 220 -5.77 -13.22 6.24
C GLN A 220 -5.08 -14.26 5.37
N TYR A 221 -5.70 -15.43 5.19
CA TYR A 221 -5.22 -16.46 4.28
C TYR A 221 -5.54 -16.12 2.81
N ALA A 222 -6.67 -15.47 2.56
CA ALA A 222 -7.09 -15.07 1.23
C ALA A 222 -6.34 -13.85 0.65
N ILE A 223 -5.68 -13.07 1.52
CA ILE A 223 -4.78 -11.97 1.16
C ILE A 223 -3.37 -12.51 1.00
#